data_AF-A0A660RN57-F1
#
_entry.id   AF-A0A660RN57-F1
#
_cell.length_a   1.000
_cell.length_b   1.000
_cell.length_c   1.000
_cell.angle_alpha   90.00
_cell.angle_beta   90.00
_cell.angle_gamma   90.00
#
_symmetry.space_group_name_H-M   'P 1'
#
loop_
_entity.id
_entity.type
_entity.pdbx_description
1 polymer ?
#
loop_
_entity_poly.entity_id
_entity_poly.type
_entity_poly.pdbx_seq_one_letter_code
_entity_poly.pdbx_strand_id
1 'polypeptide(L)'
;MYDEARIKELQEIYRSIGGDIRKRLQEFKKIWEEGDDKRIFMELAFCLLTPQSKARICWKAIERLTAKDVLFQGSEKEILKELGGVRFKKRKAVYIVEAREKFADKGDIRIKDQLRRLLKNDVFFTREWLVENIKGLGYKEASHFLRNIGFGGDITILDRHVLKNLRLLGVIGEFPKSLSKRKYLTIENDMRRFSKHVKIPLDHLDLILWYRETGEIFK
;
A
#
# COMPACT_ATOMS: atom_id res chain seq x y z
N MET A 1 -27.17 3.54 9.24
CA MET A 1 -26.65 3.39 10.62
C MET A 1 -25.56 2.34 10.59
N TYR A 2 -24.53 2.48 11.40
CA TYR A 2 -23.47 1.47 11.51
C TYR A 2 -23.99 0.20 12.18
N ASP A 3 -23.33 -0.93 11.93
CA ASP A 3 -23.63 -2.20 12.58
C ASP A 3 -22.90 -2.28 13.93
N GLU A 4 -23.62 -1.99 15.02
CA GLU A 4 -23.07 -1.93 16.38
C GLU A 4 -22.46 -3.26 16.85
N ALA A 5 -23.03 -4.40 16.45
CA ALA A 5 -22.49 -5.71 16.83
C ALA A 5 -21.11 -5.92 16.19
N ARG A 6 -20.96 -5.56 14.91
CA ARG A 6 -19.68 -5.65 14.21
C ARG A 6 -18.66 -4.61 14.66
N ILE A 7 -19.10 -3.44 15.13
CA ILE A 7 -18.20 -2.46 15.75
C ILE A 7 -17.59 -3.04 17.02
N LYS A 8 -18.38 -3.71 17.86
CA LYS A 8 -17.87 -4.36 19.08
C LYS A 8 -16.84 -5.44 18.76
N GLU A 9 -17.11 -6.31 17.78
CA GLU A 9 -16.13 -7.30 17.29
C GLU A 9 -14.84 -6.61 16.80
N LEU A 10 -14.96 -5.52 16.03
CA LEU A 10 -13.80 -4.79 15.52
C LEU A 10 -12.94 -4.23 16.66
N GLN A 11 -13.57 -3.70 17.71
CA GLN A 11 -12.90 -3.18 18.89
C GLN A 11 -12.25 -4.29 19.73
N GLU A 12 -12.86 -5.48 19.80
CA GLU A 12 -12.26 -6.67 20.42
C GLU A 12 -11.02 -7.13 19.70
N ILE A 13 -11.07 -7.23 18.37
CA ILE A 13 -9.91 -7.53 17.55
C ILE A 13 -8.83 -6.47 17.80
N TYR A 14 -9.18 -5.18 17.76
CA TYR A 14 -8.19 -4.13 17.98
C TYR A 14 -7.54 -4.19 19.37
N ARG A 15 -8.29 -4.58 20.41
CA ARG A 15 -7.72 -4.80 21.75
C ARG A 15 -6.73 -5.95 21.77
N SER A 16 -6.96 -7.03 21.01
CA SER A 16 -6.07 -8.19 20.99
C SER A 16 -4.79 -7.95 20.18
N ILE A 17 -4.89 -7.33 19.00
CA ILE A 17 -3.74 -7.17 18.07
C ILE A 17 -3.18 -5.75 17.98
N GLY A 18 -3.72 -4.79 18.75
CA GLY A 18 -3.34 -3.38 18.64
C GLY A 18 -1.85 -3.12 18.92
N GLY A 19 -1.22 -3.94 19.76
CA GLY A 19 0.23 -3.91 19.98
C GLY A 19 1.03 -4.26 18.72
N ASP A 20 0.65 -5.34 18.06
CA ASP A 20 1.30 -5.81 16.83
C ASP A 20 1.11 -4.82 15.67
N ILE A 21 -0.07 -4.20 15.59
CA ILE A 21 -0.34 -3.12 14.62
C ILE A 21 0.60 -1.94 14.84
N ARG A 22 0.73 -1.46 16.08
CA ARG A 22 1.64 -0.34 16.40
C ARG A 22 3.08 -0.69 16.06
N LYS A 23 3.52 -1.91 16.37
CA LYS A 23 4.84 -2.41 16.01
C LYS A 23 5.04 -2.38 14.50
N ARG A 24 4.08 -2.91 13.73
CA ARG A 24 4.14 -2.93 12.27
C ARG A 24 4.17 -1.52 11.66
N LEU A 25 3.37 -0.59 12.15
CA LEU A 25 3.39 0.79 11.70
C LEU A 25 4.72 1.48 12.02
N GLN A 26 5.34 1.15 13.16
CA GLN A 26 6.68 1.64 13.48
C GLN A 26 7.74 1.07 12.53
N GLU A 27 7.65 -0.21 12.14
CA GLU A 27 8.52 -0.80 11.12
C GLU A 27 8.41 -0.06 9.78
N PHE A 28 7.20 0.37 9.38
CA PHE A 28 7.03 1.20 8.17
C PHE A 28 7.66 2.58 8.29
N LYS A 29 7.56 3.23 9.45
CA LYS A 29 8.24 4.52 9.69
C LYS A 29 9.76 4.38 9.58
N LYS A 30 10.33 3.32 10.13
CA LYS A 30 11.77 3.04 10.04
C LYS A 30 12.27 2.86 8.61
N ILE A 31 11.44 2.34 7.70
CA ILE A 31 11.81 2.24 6.28
C ILE A 31 12.14 3.62 5.70
N TRP A 32 11.38 4.65 6.07
CA TRP A 32 11.67 6.01 5.64
C TRP A 32 12.79 6.67 6.44
N GLU A 33 12.80 6.52 7.75
CA GLU A 33 13.78 7.17 8.63
C GLU A 33 15.20 6.63 8.39
N GLU A 34 15.34 5.31 8.28
CA GLU A 34 16.62 4.60 8.26
C GLU A 34 16.97 4.03 6.87
N GLY A 35 15.97 3.77 6.02
CA GLY A 35 16.18 3.11 4.72
C GLY A 35 16.79 4.00 3.64
N ASP A 36 17.56 3.40 2.75
CA ASP A 36 18.13 4.06 1.57
C ASP A 36 17.16 4.06 0.38
N ASP A 37 17.60 4.62 -0.75
CA ASP A 37 16.82 4.66 -2.00
C ASP A 37 16.42 3.26 -2.47
N LYS A 38 17.33 2.28 -2.36
CA LYS A 38 17.05 0.89 -2.73
C LYS A 38 15.94 0.28 -1.88
N ARG A 39 15.98 0.49 -0.55
CA ARG A 39 14.97 -0.03 0.37
C ARG A 39 13.58 0.57 0.11
N ILE A 40 13.51 1.86 -0.21
CA ILE A 40 12.26 2.53 -0.57
C ILE A 40 11.77 2.03 -1.94
N PHE A 41 12.67 1.86 -2.91
CA PHE A 41 12.32 1.33 -4.21
C PHE A 41 11.78 -0.11 -4.14
N MET A 42 12.29 -0.94 -3.22
CA MET A 42 11.71 -2.27 -2.95
C MET A 42 10.25 -2.20 -2.52
N GLU A 43 9.85 -1.20 -1.72
CA GLU A 43 8.44 -0.99 -1.35
C GLU A 43 7.58 -0.55 -2.53
N LEU A 44 8.10 0.35 -3.37
CA LEU A 44 7.40 0.77 -4.59
C LEU A 44 7.19 -0.42 -5.54
N ALA A 45 8.24 -1.19 -5.80
CA ALA A 45 8.19 -2.37 -6.64
C ALA A 45 7.23 -3.43 -6.06
N PHE A 46 7.23 -3.63 -4.75
CA PHE A 46 6.25 -4.48 -4.08
C PHE A 46 4.81 -4.05 -4.40
N CYS A 47 4.49 -2.75 -4.25
CA CYS A 47 3.16 -2.22 -4.55
C CYS A 47 2.78 -2.29 -6.04
N LEU A 48 3.75 -2.25 -6.97
CA LEU A 48 3.51 -2.53 -8.39
C LEU A 48 3.18 -4.00 -8.65
N LEU A 49 3.65 -4.92 -7.80
CA LEU A 49 3.38 -6.35 -7.92
C LEU A 49 2.05 -6.78 -7.29
N THR A 50 1.55 -6.09 -6.27
CA THR A 50 0.36 -6.51 -5.50
C THR A 50 -0.99 -6.48 -6.24
N PRO A 51 -1.23 -5.70 -7.33
CA PRO A 51 -2.50 -5.70 -8.02
C PRO A 51 -2.91 -7.11 -8.46
N GLN A 52 -4.04 -7.59 -7.92
CA GLN A 52 -4.58 -8.93 -8.18
C GLN A 52 -3.59 -10.08 -7.91
N SER A 53 -2.63 -9.90 -7.00
CA SER A 53 -1.64 -10.93 -6.64
C SER A 53 -1.53 -11.06 -5.13
N LYS A 54 -1.17 -12.25 -4.64
CA LYS A 54 -1.03 -12.49 -3.20
C LYS A 54 0.22 -11.76 -2.68
N ALA A 55 0.04 -10.94 -1.64
CA ALA A 55 1.11 -10.10 -1.07
C ALA A 55 2.38 -10.90 -0.73
N ARG A 56 2.25 -12.07 -0.08
CA ARG A 56 3.38 -12.96 0.23
C ARG A 56 4.15 -13.45 -1.00
N ILE A 57 3.47 -13.72 -2.11
CA ILE A 57 4.13 -14.14 -3.37
C ILE A 57 4.91 -12.97 -3.96
N CYS A 58 4.29 -11.78 -3.97
CA CYS A 58 4.94 -10.57 -4.48
C CYS A 58 6.18 -10.20 -3.67
N TRP A 59 6.10 -10.25 -2.34
CA TRP A 59 7.24 -9.92 -1.48
C TRP A 59 8.40 -10.90 -1.68
N LYS A 60 8.13 -12.22 -1.73
CA LYS A 60 9.14 -13.22 -2.06
C LYS A 60 9.79 -12.97 -3.42
N ALA A 61 9.05 -12.43 -4.39
CA ALA A 61 9.61 -12.06 -5.68
C ALA A 61 10.56 -10.85 -5.56
N ILE A 62 10.20 -9.82 -4.79
CA ILE A 62 11.07 -8.68 -4.49
C ILE A 62 12.35 -9.13 -3.77
N GLU A 63 12.25 -10.02 -2.79
CA GLU A 63 13.42 -10.57 -2.09
C GLU A 63 14.38 -11.29 -3.06
N ARG A 64 13.85 -12.15 -3.95
CA ARG A 64 14.67 -12.82 -4.97
C ARG A 64 15.31 -11.85 -5.96
N LEU A 65 14.55 -10.87 -6.44
CA LEU A 65 15.05 -9.84 -7.36
C LEU A 65 16.17 -9.02 -6.71
N THR A 66 16.02 -8.68 -5.43
CA THR A 66 16.99 -7.90 -4.65
C THR A 66 18.26 -8.71 -4.42
N ALA A 67 18.14 -9.98 -3.99
CA ALA A 67 19.28 -10.85 -3.74
C ALA A 67 20.15 -11.12 -4.98
N LYS A 68 19.56 -11.02 -6.18
CA LYS A 68 20.26 -11.16 -7.46
C LYS A 68 20.68 -9.82 -8.08
N ASP A 69 20.44 -8.70 -7.40
CA ASP A 69 20.59 -7.31 -7.89
C ASP A 69 19.77 -6.98 -9.17
N VAL A 70 18.90 -7.90 -9.60
CA VAL A 70 18.04 -7.77 -10.78
C VAL A 70 16.99 -6.67 -10.59
N LEU A 71 16.53 -6.43 -9.36
CA LEU A 71 15.60 -5.33 -9.10
C LEU A 71 16.18 -3.97 -9.53
N PHE A 72 17.48 -3.77 -9.28
CA PHE A 72 18.13 -2.47 -9.43
C PHE A 72 18.88 -2.33 -10.74
N GLN A 73 19.35 -3.42 -11.34
CA GLN A 73 20.17 -3.36 -12.57
C GLN A 73 19.64 -4.26 -13.69
N GLY A 74 18.78 -5.23 -13.39
CA GLY A 74 18.32 -6.22 -14.35
C GLY A 74 17.34 -5.67 -15.39
N SER A 75 17.35 -6.29 -16.57
CA SER A 75 16.41 -6.03 -17.66
C SER A 75 14.99 -6.52 -17.35
N GLU A 76 14.00 -6.08 -18.14
CA GLU A 76 12.62 -6.58 -18.05
C GLU A 76 12.53 -8.12 -18.12
N LYS A 77 13.35 -8.73 -19.00
CA LYS A 77 13.38 -10.19 -19.20
C LYS A 77 13.91 -10.91 -17.96
N GLU A 78 14.91 -10.33 -17.29
CA GLU A 78 15.46 -10.88 -16.04
C GLU A 78 14.48 -10.72 -14.90
N ILE A 79 13.85 -9.54 -14.77
CA ILE A 79 12.80 -9.32 -13.77
C ILE A 79 11.68 -10.34 -13.96
N LEU A 80 11.19 -10.51 -15.19
CA LEU A 80 10.10 -11.42 -15.52
C LEU A 80 10.36 -12.87 -15.10
N LYS A 81 11.62 -13.34 -15.17
CA LYS A 81 12.01 -14.70 -14.75
C LYS A 81 11.79 -14.92 -13.25
N GLU A 82 11.98 -13.89 -12.43
CA GLU A 82 11.85 -13.97 -10.98
C GLU A 82 10.40 -13.79 -10.47
N LEU A 83 9.48 -13.34 -11.33
CA LEU A 83 8.06 -13.08 -11.00
C LEU A 83 7.19 -14.35 -11.02
N GLY A 84 7.74 -15.51 -10.63
CA GLY A 84 6.99 -16.76 -10.46
C GLY A 84 5.80 -16.59 -9.50
N GLY A 85 4.60 -17.01 -9.93
CA GLY A 85 3.35 -16.89 -9.15
C GLY A 85 2.69 -15.50 -9.15
N VAL A 86 3.34 -14.46 -9.69
CA VAL A 86 2.75 -13.12 -9.81
C VAL A 86 1.85 -13.05 -11.04
N ARG A 87 0.61 -12.59 -10.86
CA ARG A 87 -0.34 -12.41 -11.98
C ARG A 87 0.02 -11.17 -12.79
N PHE A 88 -0.20 -11.24 -14.11
CA PHE A 88 0.14 -10.16 -15.06
C PHE A 88 1.63 -9.78 -15.05
N LYS A 89 2.52 -10.73 -14.71
CA LYS A 89 3.96 -10.53 -14.53
C LYS A 89 4.67 -9.82 -15.70
N LYS A 90 4.24 -10.05 -16.95
CA LYS A 90 4.82 -9.40 -18.13
C LYS A 90 4.73 -7.87 -18.04
N ARG A 91 3.51 -7.33 -17.83
CA ARG A 91 3.31 -5.88 -17.69
C ARG A 91 3.97 -5.32 -16.43
N LYS A 92 3.94 -6.08 -15.33
CA LYS A 92 4.55 -5.65 -14.07
C LYS A 92 6.07 -5.56 -14.13
N ALA A 93 6.71 -6.43 -14.91
CA ALA A 93 8.15 -6.34 -15.16
C ALA A 93 8.50 -5.02 -15.88
N VAL A 94 7.73 -4.67 -16.92
CA VAL A 94 7.86 -3.38 -17.63
C VAL A 94 7.68 -2.20 -16.64
N TYR A 95 6.62 -2.21 -15.84
CA TYR A 95 6.36 -1.12 -14.89
C TYR A 95 7.47 -0.94 -13.84
N ILE A 96 8.12 -2.02 -13.39
CA ILE A 96 9.26 -1.91 -12.47
C ILE A 96 10.44 -1.20 -13.15
N VAL A 97 10.75 -1.55 -14.40
CA VAL A 97 11.85 -0.91 -15.14
C VAL A 97 11.53 0.55 -15.42
N GLU A 98 10.34 0.86 -15.92
CA GLU A 98 9.92 2.25 -16.18
C GLU A 98 9.93 3.10 -14.89
N ALA A 99 9.48 2.53 -13.75
CA ALA A 99 9.54 3.22 -12.47
C ALA A 99 10.99 3.45 -12.01
N ARG A 100 11.87 2.47 -12.22
CA ARG A 100 13.30 2.60 -11.90
C ARG A 100 13.94 3.74 -12.68
N GLU A 101 13.69 3.81 -13.99
CA GLU A 101 14.19 4.87 -14.87
C GLU A 101 13.66 6.25 -14.48
N LYS A 102 12.38 6.33 -14.07
CA LYS A 102 11.76 7.58 -13.59
C LYS A 102 12.49 8.18 -12.39
N PHE A 103 13.04 7.33 -11.52
CA PHE A 103 13.77 7.73 -10.32
C PHE A 103 15.29 7.63 -10.48
N ALA A 104 15.80 7.35 -11.68
CA ALA A 104 17.23 7.26 -11.91
C ALA A 104 17.85 8.65 -12.09
N ASP A 105 18.98 8.89 -11.42
CA ASP A 105 19.86 10.03 -11.64
C ASP A 105 21.30 9.51 -11.77
N LYS A 106 21.94 9.80 -12.90
CA LYS A 106 23.30 9.32 -13.26
C LYS A 106 23.51 7.80 -13.09
N GLY A 107 22.47 7.01 -13.25
CA GLY A 107 22.51 5.54 -13.15
C GLY A 107 22.16 4.97 -11.78
N ASP A 108 22.01 5.82 -10.75
CA ASP A 108 21.56 5.41 -9.42
C ASP A 108 20.10 5.77 -9.18
N ILE A 109 19.38 4.94 -8.42
CA ILE A 109 18.03 5.25 -7.98
C ILE A 109 18.08 6.34 -6.88
N ARG A 110 17.35 7.43 -7.07
CA ARG A 110 17.24 8.60 -6.17
C ARG A 110 15.79 8.92 -5.81
N ILE A 111 15.05 7.90 -5.39
CA ILE A 111 13.62 7.99 -5.07
C ILE A 111 13.35 8.81 -3.80
N LYS A 112 14.21 8.70 -2.78
CA LYS A 112 13.99 9.29 -1.44
C LYS A 112 13.98 10.81 -1.50
N ASP A 113 14.93 11.42 -2.20
CA ASP A 113 15.02 12.87 -2.33
C ASP A 113 13.84 13.45 -3.13
N GLN A 114 13.41 12.75 -4.19
CA GLN A 114 12.25 13.16 -4.96
C GLN A 114 10.97 13.08 -4.13
N LEU A 115 10.73 11.98 -3.41
CA LEU A 115 9.61 11.85 -2.49
C LEU A 115 9.66 12.89 -1.38
N ARG A 116 10.84 13.19 -0.83
CA ARG A 116 11.02 14.21 0.21
C ARG A 116 10.58 15.59 -0.27
N ARG A 117 10.84 15.93 -1.54
CA ARG A 117 10.37 17.19 -2.14
C ARG A 117 8.85 17.19 -2.32
N LEU A 118 8.27 16.09 -2.80
CA LEU A 118 6.83 15.96 -2.98
C LEU A 118 6.07 16.05 -1.66
N LEU A 119 6.53 15.34 -0.64
CA LEU A 119 5.91 15.26 0.70
C LEU A 119 5.90 16.60 1.45
N LYS A 120 6.69 17.60 1.03
CA LYS A 120 6.55 18.98 1.53
C LYS A 120 5.18 19.59 1.20
N ASN A 121 4.53 19.12 0.13
CA ASN A 121 3.18 19.52 -0.26
C ASN A 121 2.10 18.61 0.33
N ASP A 122 2.43 17.74 1.29
CA ASP A 122 1.58 16.72 1.90
C ASP A 122 1.48 15.35 1.18
N VAL A 123 0.89 14.40 1.91
CA VAL A 123 0.71 13.00 1.48
C VAL A 123 -0.34 12.84 0.38
N PHE A 124 -1.37 13.69 0.35
CA PHE A 124 -2.41 13.67 -0.67
C PHE A 124 -1.84 14.12 -2.00
N PHE A 125 -1.11 15.24 -2.03
CA PHE A 125 -0.40 15.71 -3.22
C PHE A 125 0.59 14.65 -3.73
N THR A 126 1.38 14.07 -2.82
CA THR A 126 2.35 13.02 -3.19
C THR A 126 1.65 11.81 -3.80
N ARG A 127 0.51 11.40 -3.25
CA ARG A 127 -0.30 10.30 -3.79
C ARG A 127 -0.80 10.62 -5.20
N GLU A 128 -1.34 11.80 -5.44
CA GLU A 128 -1.79 12.23 -6.78
C GLU A 128 -0.65 12.15 -7.78
N TRP A 129 0.50 12.71 -7.43
CA TRP A 129 1.69 12.68 -8.28
C TRP A 129 2.10 11.24 -8.63
N LEU A 130 2.11 10.33 -7.66
CA LEU A 130 2.44 8.92 -7.87
C LEU A 130 1.46 8.23 -8.83
N VAL A 131 0.15 8.47 -8.67
CA VAL A 131 -0.89 7.90 -9.53
C VAL A 131 -0.75 8.39 -10.98
N GLU A 132 -0.39 9.65 -11.17
CA GLU A 132 -0.26 10.25 -12.50
C GLU A 132 1.06 9.88 -13.20
N ASN A 133 2.14 9.70 -12.43
CA ASN A 133 3.49 9.61 -12.98
C ASN A 133 4.09 8.20 -12.99
N ILE A 134 3.57 7.26 -12.19
CA ILE A 134 4.10 5.90 -12.09
C ILE A 134 3.09 4.91 -12.66
N LYS A 135 3.39 4.38 -13.85
CA LYS A 135 2.54 3.39 -14.51
C LYS A 135 2.36 2.16 -13.63
N GLY A 136 1.12 1.70 -13.54
CA GLY A 136 0.74 0.55 -12.70
C GLY A 136 0.31 0.91 -11.27
N LEU A 137 0.48 2.16 -10.83
CA LEU A 137 -0.11 2.63 -9.57
C LEU A 137 -1.50 3.24 -9.79
N GLY A 138 -2.52 2.67 -9.15
CA GLY A 138 -3.76 3.37 -8.87
C GLY A 138 -3.74 4.00 -7.47
N TYR A 139 -4.85 4.63 -7.06
CA TYR A 139 -4.97 5.23 -5.72
C TYR A 139 -4.67 4.27 -4.60
N LYS A 140 -5.15 3.03 -4.73
CA LYS A 140 -4.93 2.00 -3.71
C LYS A 140 -3.45 1.66 -3.60
N GLU A 141 -2.78 1.39 -4.73
CA GLU A 141 -1.35 1.05 -4.75
C GLU A 141 -0.46 2.22 -4.31
N ALA A 142 -0.77 3.45 -4.71
CA ALA A 142 -0.04 4.64 -4.27
C ALA A 142 -0.22 4.88 -2.76
N SER A 143 -1.44 4.72 -2.23
CA SER A 143 -1.68 4.81 -0.78
C SER A 143 -0.99 3.69 -0.02
N HIS A 144 -0.98 2.48 -0.60
CA HIS A 144 -0.29 1.32 -0.05
C HIS A 144 1.21 1.56 0.06
N PHE A 145 1.82 2.08 -1.00
CA PHE A 145 3.23 2.44 -1.00
C PHE A 145 3.54 3.49 0.08
N LEU A 146 2.79 4.61 0.09
CA LEU A 146 2.99 5.68 1.07
C LEU A 146 2.83 5.20 2.52
N ARG A 147 1.83 4.36 2.81
CA ARG A 147 1.70 3.75 4.14
C ARG A 147 2.92 2.91 4.48
N ASN A 148 3.37 2.05 3.57
CA ASN A 148 4.49 1.13 3.83
C ASN A 148 5.83 1.83 4.06
N ILE A 149 5.95 3.11 3.69
CA ILE A 149 7.09 3.97 4.03
C ILE A 149 6.75 4.98 5.14
N GLY A 150 5.69 4.77 5.92
CA GLY A 150 5.38 5.54 7.13
C GLY A 150 4.40 6.72 6.96
N PHE A 151 3.93 7.00 5.76
CA PHE A 151 2.98 8.11 5.47
C PHE A 151 1.54 7.61 5.34
N GLY A 152 1.09 6.81 6.31
CA GLY A 152 -0.25 6.20 6.30
C GLY A 152 -1.34 6.94 7.08
N GLY A 153 -0.95 7.82 8.01
CA GLY A 153 -1.86 8.33 9.05
C GLY A 153 -3.14 8.98 8.54
N ASP A 154 -3.08 9.57 7.35
CA ASP A 154 -4.17 10.33 6.75
C ASP A 154 -4.75 9.74 5.46
N ILE A 155 -4.32 8.55 5.03
CA ILE A 155 -4.78 7.95 3.78
C ILE A 155 -5.26 6.52 4.00
N THR A 156 -6.07 6.02 3.07
CA THR A 156 -6.66 4.67 3.15
C THR A 156 -6.20 3.79 2.02
N ILE A 157 -6.13 2.49 2.27
CA ILE A 157 -5.85 1.45 1.27
C ILE A 157 -7.17 0.71 0.98
N LEU A 158 -7.94 1.20 0.01
CA LEU A 158 -9.26 0.65 -0.31
C LEU A 158 -9.15 -0.57 -1.24
N ASP A 159 -8.73 -1.70 -0.68
CA ASP A 159 -8.75 -2.98 -1.38
C ASP A 159 -10.11 -3.70 -1.27
N ARG A 160 -10.24 -4.88 -1.90
CA ARG A 160 -11.49 -5.66 -1.87
C ARG A 160 -11.90 -6.10 -0.45
N HIS A 161 -10.94 -6.34 0.44
CA HIS A 161 -11.17 -6.83 1.79
C HIS A 161 -11.63 -5.68 2.69
N VAL A 162 -10.97 -4.53 2.59
CA VAL A 162 -11.36 -3.28 3.26
C VAL A 162 -12.76 -2.87 2.79
N LEU A 163 -13.01 -2.79 1.49
CA LEU A 163 -14.33 -2.41 0.96
C LEU A 163 -15.45 -3.35 1.39
N LYS A 164 -15.18 -4.67 1.43
CA LYS A 164 -16.14 -5.66 1.95
C LYS A 164 -16.47 -5.37 3.41
N ASN A 165 -15.47 -5.10 4.24
CA ASN A 165 -15.67 -4.78 5.65
C ASN A 165 -16.39 -3.45 5.86
N LEU A 166 -16.03 -2.40 5.12
CA LEU A 166 -16.71 -1.10 5.18
C LEU A 166 -18.20 -1.25 4.85
N ARG A 167 -18.56 -2.11 3.90
CA ARG A 167 -19.97 -2.42 3.61
C ARG A 167 -20.64 -3.13 4.79
N LEU A 168 -20.00 -4.15 5.35
CA LEU A 168 -20.56 -4.91 6.48
C LEU A 168 -20.73 -4.04 7.73
N LEU A 169 -19.84 -3.06 7.95
CA LEU A 169 -19.91 -2.11 9.06
C LEU A 169 -20.93 -0.99 8.82
N GLY A 170 -21.54 -0.91 7.63
CA GLY A 170 -22.47 0.16 7.26
C GLY A 170 -21.79 1.50 6.95
N VAL A 171 -20.48 1.51 6.69
CA VAL A 171 -19.73 2.71 6.27
C VAL A 171 -20.06 3.08 4.83
N ILE A 172 -20.25 2.08 3.97
CA ILE A 172 -20.71 2.26 2.60
C ILE A 172 -21.98 1.41 2.36
N GLY A 173 -22.93 1.95 1.59
CA GLY A 173 -24.19 1.24 1.32
C GLY A 173 -24.05 0.05 0.36
N GLU A 174 -23.18 0.18 -0.64
CA GLU A 174 -22.99 -0.83 -1.68
C GLU A 174 -21.51 -1.11 -1.95
N PHE A 175 -21.21 -2.32 -2.44
CA PHE A 175 -19.87 -2.65 -2.89
C PHE A 175 -19.63 -2.01 -4.28
N PRO A 176 -18.60 -1.16 -4.44
CA PRO A 176 -18.36 -0.47 -5.71
C PRO A 176 -17.93 -1.44 -6.81
N LYS A 177 -18.57 -1.38 -7.98
CA LYS A 177 -18.13 -2.13 -9.18
C LYS A 177 -16.77 -1.66 -9.70
N SER A 178 -16.49 -0.36 -9.58
CA SER A 178 -15.20 0.27 -9.89
C SER A 178 -14.94 1.45 -8.96
N LEU A 179 -13.67 1.83 -8.81
CA LEU A 179 -13.22 2.96 -7.99
C LEU A 179 -12.65 4.05 -8.90
N SER A 180 -13.49 5.01 -9.29
CA SER A 180 -12.98 6.28 -9.83
C SER A 180 -12.31 7.09 -8.72
N LYS A 181 -11.45 8.05 -9.08
CA LYS A 181 -10.85 9.03 -8.16
C LYS A 181 -11.87 9.60 -7.17
N ARG A 182 -12.99 10.12 -7.70
CA ARG A 182 -14.07 10.69 -6.88
C ARG A 182 -14.63 9.67 -5.88
N LYS A 183 -14.95 8.45 -6.33
CA LYS A 183 -15.50 7.41 -5.44
C LYS A 183 -14.49 6.95 -4.39
N TYR A 184 -13.21 6.84 -4.75
CA TYR A 184 -12.13 6.52 -3.81
C TYR A 184 -12.04 7.55 -2.69
N LEU A 185 -11.99 8.84 -3.02
CA LEU A 185 -11.88 9.92 -2.05
C LEU A 185 -13.15 10.06 -1.19
N THR A 186 -14.34 9.80 -1.75
CA THR A 186 -15.59 9.74 -0.97
C THR A 186 -15.52 8.65 0.10
N ILE A 187 -15.16 7.42 -0.29
CA ILE A 187 -15.08 6.28 0.64
C ILE A 187 -13.96 6.48 1.67
N GLU A 188 -12.83 7.07 1.28
CA GLU A 188 -11.75 7.43 2.20
C GLU A 188 -12.24 8.40 3.29
N ASN A 189 -13.03 9.40 2.92
CA ASN A 189 -13.62 10.34 3.88
C ASN A 189 -14.69 9.69 4.75
N ASP A 190 -15.48 8.75 4.22
CA ASP A 190 -16.41 7.94 5.00
C ASP A 190 -15.67 7.10 6.05
N MET A 191 -14.58 6.45 5.65
CA MET A 191 -13.72 5.67 6.55
C MET A 191 -13.05 6.56 7.60
N ARG A 192 -12.65 7.79 7.27
CA ARG A 192 -12.13 8.76 8.24
C ARG A 192 -13.17 9.18 9.27
N ARG A 193 -14.43 9.38 8.86
CA ARG A 193 -15.54 9.63 9.81
C ARG A 193 -15.78 8.43 10.71
N PHE A 194 -15.78 7.24 10.12
CA PHE A 194 -15.93 5.99 10.86
C PHE A 194 -14.81 5.79 11.89
N SER A 195 -13.55 6.04 11.51
CA SER A 195 -12.38 6.04 12.41
C SER A 195 -12.59 6.89 13.66
N LYS A 196 -13.08 8.12 13.50
CA LYS A 196 -13.40 9.00 14.64
C LYS A 196 -14.53 8.44 15.51
N HIS A 197 -15.56 7.87 14.89
CA HIS A 197 -16.68 7.27 15.60
C HIS A 197 -16.26 6.07 16.47
N VAL A 198 -15.46 5.14 15.92
CA VAL A 198 -15.01 3.95 16.66
C VAL A 198 -13.77 4.17 17.53
N LYS A 199 -13.18 5.37 17.47
CA LYS A 199 -11.95 5.77 18.19
C LYS A 199 -10.74 4.89 17.89
N ILE A 200 -10.60 4.47 16.63
CA ILE A 200 -9.44 3.70 16.15
C ILE A 200 -8.74 4.54 15.07
N PRO A 201 -7.42 4.78 15.13
CA PRO A 201 -6.69 5.52 14.10
C PRO A 201 -6.90 4.96 12.69
N LEU A 202 -6.88 5.84 11.69
CA LEU A 202 -7.22 5.46 10.30
C LEU A 202 -6.25 4.42 9.71
N ASP A 203 -4.96 4.60 9.96
CA ASP A 203 -3.86 3.70 9.59
C ASP A 203 -3.80 2.41 10.42
N HIS A 204 -4.54 2.35 11.52
CA HIS A 204 -4.77 1.10 12.24
C HIS A 204 -5.93 0.33 11.61
N LEU A 205 -7.00 1.03 11.19
CA LEU A 205 -8.18 0.40 10.62
C LEU A 205 -7.85 -0.43 9.38
N ASP A 206 -6.98 0.03 8.48
CA ASP A 206 -6.66 -0.75 7.28
C ASP A 206 -6.04 -2.12 7.65
N LEU A 207 -5.13 -2.15 8.64
CA LEU A 207 -4.50 -3.38 9.12
C LEU A 207 -5.49 -4.29 9.86
N ILE A 208 -6.39 -3.74 10.66
CA ILE A 208 -7.41 -4.52 11.37
C ILE A 208 -8.39 -5.15 10.39
N LEU A 209 -8.87 -4.38 9.41
CA LEU A 209 -9.83 -4.86 8.42
C LEU A 209 -9.20 -5.93 7.50
N TRP A 210 -7.91 -5.79 7.22
CA TRP A 210 -7.16 -6.82 6.50
C TRP A 210 -6.92 -8.07 7.35
N TYR A 211 -6.53 -7.90 8.61
CA TYR A 211 -6.36 -9.00 9.57
C TYR A 211 -7.65 -9.80 9.74
N ARG A 212 -8.81 -9.15 9.86
CA ARG A 212 -10.11 -9.82 9.99
C ARG A 212 -10.41 -10.80 8.85
N GLU A 213 -9.86 -10.56 7.66
CA GLU A 213 -10.08 -11.41 6.47
C GLU A 213 -8.98 -12.46 6.27
N THR A 214 -7.78 -12.26 6.83
CA THR A 214 -6.59 -13.07 6.51
C THR A 214 -5.95 -13.75 7.72
N GLY A 215 -6.25 -13.30 8.94
CA GLY A 215 -5.61 -13.72 10.17
C GLY A 215 -4.16 -13.23 10.33
N GLU A 216 -3.72 -12.28 9.50
CA GLU A 216 -2.32 -11.88 9.44
C GLU A 216 -2.16 -10.35 9.45
N ILE A 217 -1.10 -9.85 10.09
CA ILE A 217 -0.62 -8.48 9.92
C ILE A 217 0.62 -8.53 9.03
N PHE A 218 0.47 -8.15 7.77
CA PHE A 218 1.56 -8.19 6.79
C PHE A 218 1.99 -6.79 6.36
N LYS A 219 1.62 -6.35 5.17
CA LYS A 219 1.95 -5.04 4.63
C LYS A 219 1.09 -4.74 3.43
#